data_AF-A0A6I6JQG2-F1
#
_entry.id   AF-A0A6I6JQG2-F1
#
_cell.length_a   1.000
_cell.length_b   1.000
_cell.length_c   1.000
_cell.angle_alpha   90.00
_cell.angle_beta   90.00
_cell.angle_gamma   90.00
#
_symmetry.space_group_name_H-M   'P 1'
#
loop_
_entity.id
_entity.type
_entity.pdbx_description
1 polymer ?
#
loop_
_entity_poly.entity_id
_entity_poly.type
_entity_poly.pdbx_seq_one_letter_code
_entity_poly.pdbx_strand_id
1 'polypeptide(L)'
;MTHAEESKSASGEARLSDDIQVLEGEVAQLTLERERVMKTIRELREAEDPANKIFHHEEIFTLQQDKLRLDVEIKFRTNKINRINLGMEEAGVSQGVKGGFLF
;
A
#
# COMPACT_ATOMS: atom_id res chain seq x y z
N MET A 1 42.80 1.70 -16.45
CA MET A 1 42.54 1.31 -15.04
C MET A 1 41.31 2.08 -14.58
N THR A 2 40.12 1.70 -15.03
CA THR A 2 38.86 2.39 -14.74
C THR A 2 37.92 1.42 -14.03
N HIS A 3 38.13 1.25 -12.73
CA HIS A 3 37.27 0.39 -11.88
C HIS A 3 36.58 1.18 -10.75
N ALA A 4 36.65 2.52 -10.76
CA ALA A 4 36.05 3.35 -9.71
C ALA A 4 34.58 3.71 -9.99
N GLU A 5 34.13 3.64 -11.24
CA GLU A 5 32.75 4.00 -11.64
C GLU A 5 31.77 2.82 -11.49
N GLU A 6 32.21 1.57 -11.66
CA GLU A 6 31.33 0.39 -11.60
C GLU A 6 30.81 0.07 -10.17
N SER A 7 31.59 0.37 -9.12
CA SER A 7 31.22 -0.02 -7.75
C SER A 7 30.12 0.84 -7.13
N LYS A 8 29.88 2.06 -7.62
CA LYS A 8 28.77 2.90 -7.14
C LYS A 8 27.45 2.52 -7.79
N SER A 9 27.45 2.22 -9.09
CA SER A 9 26.24 1.85 -9.83
C SER A 9 25.72 0.47 -9.40
N ALA A 10 26.60 -0.53 -9.28
CA ALA A 10 26.20 -1.88 -8.88
C ALA A 10 25.67 -1.96 -7.42
N SER A 11 26.21 -1.13 -6.51
CA SER A 11 25.75 -1.12 -5.11
C SER A 11 24.47 -0.30 -4.89
N GLY A 12 24.21 0.70 -5.75
CA GLY A 12 22.93 1.42 -5.79
C GLY A 12 21.81 0.54 -6.34
N GLU A 13 22.02 -0.11 -7.48
CA GLU A 13 21.02 -0.99 -8.12
C GLU A 13 20.64 -2.18 -7.24
N ALA A 14 21.60 -2.82 -6.57
CA ALA A 14 21.33 -3.93 -5.64
C ALA A 14 20.45 -3.49 -4.46
N ARG A 15 20.71 -2.32 -3.87
CA ARG A 15 19.90 -1.77 -2.77
C ARG A 15 18.48 -1.42 -3.20
N LEU A 16 18.33 -0.82 -4.38
CA LEU A 16 17.00 -0.49 -4.92
C LEU A 16 16.19 -1.74 -5.25
N SER A 17 16.85 -2.78 -5.76
CA SER A 17 16.22 -4.09 -6.01
C SER A 17 15.74 -4.76 -4.72
N ASP A 18 16.55 -4.72 -3.66
CA ASP A 18 16.16 -5.27 -2.35
C ASP A 18 14.97 -4.50 -1.75
N ASP A 19 14.96 -3.17 -1.87
CA ASP A 19 13.85 -2.32 -1.41
C ASP A 19 12.54 -2.59 -2.17
N ILE A 20 12.60 -2.83 -3.49
CA ILE A 20 11.42 -3.19 -4.28
C ILE A 20 10.84 -4.53 -3.80
N GLN A 21 11.67 -5.56 -3.60
CA GLN A 21 11.20 -6.87 -3.15
C GLN A 21 10.51 -6.81 -1.79
N VAL A 22 11.04 -6.00 -0.86
CA VAL A 22 10.41 -5.76 0.43
C VAL A 22 9.05 -5.10 0.26
N LEU A 23 8.97 -4.02 -0.53
CA LEU A 23 7.72 -3.29 -0.77
C LEU A 23 6.66 -4.17 -1.46
N GLU A 24 7.07 -5.02 -2.41
CA GLU A 24 6.18 -5.98 -3.07
C GLU A 24 5.63 -7.02 -2.08
N GLY A 25 6.48 -7.54 -1.20
CA GLY A 25 6.07 -8.42 -0.11
C GLY A 25 5.06 -7.78 0.82
N GLU A 26 5.27 -6.52 1.20
CA GLU A 26 4.34 -5.74 2.02
C GLU A 26 3.01 -5.49 1.30
N VAL A 27 3.04 -5.15 0.01
CA VAL A 27 1.81 -4.98 -0.80
C VAL A 27 1.02 -6.27 -0.87
N ALA A 28 1.68 -7.42 -1.05
CA ALA A 28 1.02 -8.72 -1.08
C ALA A 28 0.34 -9.04 0.27
N GLN A 29 1.02 -8.78 1.39
CA GLN A 29 0.46 -8.97 2.73
C GLN A 29 -0.77 -8.08 2.98
N LEU A 30 -0.66 -6.78 2.67
CA LEU A 30 -1.76 -5.82 2.85
C LEU A 30 -2.95 -6.15 1.95
N THR A 31 -2.70 -6.64 0.73
CA THR A 31 -3.75 -7.07 -0.20
C THR A 31 -4.51 -8.26 0.36
N LEU A 32 -3.80 -9.23 0.91
CA LEU A 32 -4.39 -10.41 1.53
C LEU A 32 -5.17 -10.05 2.81
N GLU A 33 -4.70 -9.10 3.61
CA GLU A 33 -5.44 -8.56 4.76
C GLU A 33 -6.73 -7.86 4.32
N ARG A 34 -6.66 -7.04 3.28
CA ARG A 34 -7.81 -6.34 2.70
C ARG A 34 -8.86 -7.33 2.20
N GLU A 35 -8.46 -8.40 1.53
CA GLU A 35 -9.38 -9.44 1.06
C GLU A 35 -10.08 -10.15 2.22
N ARG A 36 -9.36 -10.43 3.32
CA ARG A 36 -9.97 -10.98 4.54
C ARG A 36 -11.01 -10.03 5.12
N VAL A 37 -10.68 -8.74 5.27
CA VAL A 37 -11.62 -7.72 5.75
C VAL A 37 -12.87 -7.67 4.88
N MET A 38 -12.70 -7.70 3.55
CA MET A 38 -13.84 -7.72 2.62
C MET A 38 -14.71 -8.97 2.76
N LYS A 39 -14.10 -10.13 3.00
CA LYS A 39 -14.82 -11.37 3.26
C LYS A 39 -15.62 -11.27 4.56
N THR A 40 -15.02 -10.78 5.64
CA THR A 40 -15.69 -10.59 6.93
C THR A 40 -16.85 -9.60 6.82
N ILE A 41 -16.70 -8.49 6.08
CA ILE A 41 -17.80 -7.55 5.82
C ILE A 41 -18.97 -8.28 5.13
N ARG A 42 -18.69 -9.14 4.15
CA ARG A 42 -19.74 -9.91 3.46
C ARG A 42 -20.43 -10.87 4.43
N GLU A 43 -19.66 -11.62 5.21
CA GLU A 43 -20.19 -12.57 6.19
C GLU A 43 -21.08 -11.87 7.23
N LEU A 44 -20.66 -10.72 7.76
CA LEU A 44 -21.47 -9.93 8.70
C LEU A 44 -22.76 -9.44 8.08
N ARG A 45 -22.75 -9.00 6.81
CA ARG A 45 -23.96 -8.57 6.10
C ARG A 45 -24.92 -9.72 5.81
N GLU A 46 -24.39 -10.91 5.54
CA GLU A 46 -25.20 -12.12 5.35
C GLU A 46 -25.78 -12.63 6.68
N ALA A 47 -25.11 -12.35 7.79
CA ALA A 47 -25.57 -12.69 9.15
C ALA A 47 -26.61 -11.70 9.71
N GLU A 48 -26.80 -10.52 9.10
CA GLU A 48 -27.84 -9.59 9.52
C GLU A 48 -29.23 -10.20 9.27
N ASP A 49 -30.05 -10.23 10.31
CA ASP A 49 -31.44 -10.68 10.25
C ASP A 49 -32.36 -9.57 10.78
N PRO A 50 -32.92 -8.74 9.89
CA PRO A 50 -33.83 -7.66 10.27
C PRO A 50 -35.11 -8.16 10.98
N ALA A 51 -35.57 -9.39 10.70
CA ALA A 51 -36.77 -9.94 11.33
C ALA A 51 -36.53 -10.24 12.81
N ASN A 52 -35.32 -10.67 13.15
CA ASN A 52 -34.88 -10.92 14.52
C ASN A 52 -34.12 -9.73 15.16
N LYS A 53 -34.07 -8.57 14.48
CA LYS A 53 -33.35 -7.36 14.89
C LYS A 53 -31.84 -7.57 15.11
N ILE A 54 -31.24 -8.50 14.36
CA ILE A 54 -29.79 -8.74 14.39
C ILE A 54 -29.14 -7.85 13.34
N PHE A 55 -28.26 -6.97 13.80
CA PHE A 55 -27.60 -5.96 12.99
C PHE A 55 -26.13 -5.85 13.38
N HIS A 56 -25.25 -5.71 12.38
CA HIS A 56 -23.79 -5.67 12.56
C HIS A 56 -23.20 -4.34 12.09
N HIS A 57 -23.98 -3.26 12.14
CA HIS A 57 -23.65 -1.99 11.50
C HIS A 57 -22.34 -1.37 11.99
N GLU A 58 -22.09 -1.39 13.30
CA GLU A 58 -20.88 -0.81 13.91
C GLU A 58 -19.62 -1.57 13.48
N GLU A 59 -19.70 -2.90 13.45
CA GLU A 59 -18.59 -3.77 13.05
C GLU A 59 -18.31 -3.64 11.55
N ILE A 60 -19.37 -3.62 10.73
CA ILE A 60 -19.26 -3.38 9.28
C ILE A 60 -18.63 -2.01 9.01
N PHE A 61 -19.05 -0.96 9.73
CA PHE A 61 -18.50 0.39 9.57
C PHE A 61 -17.01 0.45 9.93
N THR A 62 -16.62 -0.16 11.04
CA THR A 62 -15.21 -0.22 11.46
C THR A 62 -14.35 -0.96 10.43
N LEU A 63 -14.82 -2.12 9.95
CA LEU A 63 -14.13 -2.87 8.91
C LEU A 63 -14.04 -2.11 7.58
N GLN A 64 -15.02 -1.27 7.25
CA GLN A 64 -14.96 -0.39 6.08
C GLN A 64 -13.89 0.70 6.21
N GLN A 65 -13.71 1.26 7.41
CA GLN A 65 -12.62 2.19 7.69
C GLN A 65 -11.26 1.50 7.57
N ASP A 66 -11.13 0.28 8.11
CA ASP A 66 -9.90 -0.51 7.98
C ASP A 66 -9.59 -0.87 6.54
N LYS A 67 -10.60 -1.25 5.75
CA LYS A 67 -10.44 -1.45 4.30
C LYS A 67 -9.87 -0.20 3.63
N LEU A 68 -10.39 0.98 3.96
CA LEU A 68 -9.91 2.25 3.39
C LEU A 68 -8.46 2.53 3.79
N ARG A 69 -8.10 2.29 5.06
CA ARG A 69 -6.72 2.39 5.54
C ARG A 69 -5.79 1.47 4.72
N LEU A 70 -6.15 0.20 4.57
CA LEU A 70 -5.38 -0.78 3.79
C LEU A 70 -5.25 -0.38 2.32
N ASP A 71 -6.32 0.11 1.68
CA ASP A 71 -6.30 0.61 0.29
C ASP A 71 -5.28 1.74 0.11
N VAL A 72 -5.21 2.66 1.07
CA VAL A 72 -4.26 3.78 1.06
C VAL A 72 -2.82 3.29 1.27
N GLU A 73 -2.62 2.39 2.22
CA GLU A 73 -1.33 1.78 2.57
C GLU A 73 -0.70 1.03 1.37
N ILE A 74 -1.54 0.30 0.62
CA ILE A 74 -1.17 -0.38 -0.64
C ILE A 74 -0.76 0.64 -1.70
N LYS A 75 -1.55 1.72 -1.87
CA LYS A 75 -1.24 2.78 -2.85
C LYS A 75 0.10 3.47 -2.54
N PHE A 76 0.39 3.77 -1.28
CA PHE A 76 1.66 4.39 -0.89
C PHE A 76 2.85 3.52 -1.26
N ARG A 77 2.80 2.22 -0.99
CA ARG A 77 3.88 1.27 -1.33
C ARG A 77 4.01 1.08 -2.84
N THR A 78 2.89 0.94 -3.55
CA THR A 78 2.89 0.84 -5.01
C THR A 78 3.50 2.09 -5.65
N ASN A 79 3.14 3.28 -5.15
CA ASN A 79 3.73 4.53 -5.61
C ASN A 79 5.23 4.62 -5.30
N LYS A 80 5.66 4.09 -4.15
CA LYS A 80 7.09 4.01 -3.80
C LYS A 80 7.85 3.11 -4.75
N ILE A 81 7.34 1.91 -5.06
CA ILE A 81 7.91 1.01 -6.08
C ILE A 81 8.02 1.74 -7.43
N ASN A 82 6.94 2.40 -7.86
CA ASN A 82 6.94 3.14 -9.12
C ASN A 82 7.99 4.26 -9.15
N ARG A 83 8.18 4.98 -8.04
CA ARG A 83 9.23 6.02 -7.94
C ARG A 83 10.63 5.43 -8.03
N ILE A 84 10.88 4.31 -7.37
CA ILE A 84 12.17 3.60 -7.44
C ILE A 84 12.44 3.14 -8.89
N ASN A 85 11.43 2.54 -9.54
CA ASN A 85 11.53 2.09 -10.93
C ASN A 85 11.78 3.23 -11.93
N LEU A 86 11.30 4.45 -11.63
CA LEU A 86 11.54 5.65 -12.43
C LEU A 86 12.90 6.32 -12.14
N GLY A 87 13.71 5.78 -11.23
CA GLY A 87 14.99 6.36 -10.83
C GLY A 87 14.85 7.68 -10.06
N MET A 88 13.67 7.95 -9.48
CA MET A 88 13.45 9.16 -8.68
C MET A 88 13.94 8.91 -7.25
N GLU A 89 15.19 9.28 -6.95
CA GLU A 89 15.73 9.24 -5.58
C GLU A 89 14.83 10.01 -4.60
N GLU A 90 14.70 9.49 -3.36
CA GLU A 90 13.87 10.09 -2.31
C GLU A 90 14.27 11.53 -1.94
N ALA A 91 15.44 12.01 -2.38
CA ALA A 91 15.90 13.40 -2.24
C ALA A 91 15.01 14.44 -2.94
N GLY A 92 14.11 14.01 -3.82
CA GLY A 92 13.09 14.84 -4.46
C GLY A 92 11.71 14.67 -3.83
N VAL A 93 11.56 14.77 -2.50
CA VAL A 93 10.28 15.25 -1.97
C VAL A 93 10.17 16.68 -2.46
N SER A 94 9.57 16.86 -3.65
CA SER A 94 9.03 18.15 -4.07
C SER A 94 8.34 18.72 -2.84
N GLN A 95 8.84 19.85 -2.33
CA GLN A 95 8.06 20.72 -1.46
C GLN A 95 6.65 20.71 -2.05
N GLY A 96 5.69 20.25 -1.24
CA GLY A 96 4.35 19.95 -1.71
C GLY A 96 3.90 21.03 -2.67
N VAL A 97 3.37 20.60 -3.83
CA VAL A 97 2.72 21.50 -4.78
C VAL A 97 1.82 22.40 -3.94
N LYS A 98 2.21 23.67 -3.78
CA LYS A 98 1.53 24.67 -2.93
C LYS A 98 0.13 25.04 -3.45
N GLY A 99 -0.50 24.21 -4.27
CA GLY A 99 -1.74 24.57 -4.94
C GLY A 99 -2.42 23.48 -5.77
N GLY A 100 -2.44 22.22 -5.36
CA GLY A 100 -3.24 21.25 -6.09
C GLY A 100 -3.46 19.93 -5.39
N PHE A 101 -4.71 19.67 -5.02
CA PHE A 101 -5.21 18.34 -4.69
C PHE A 101 -4.84 17.36 -5.82
N LEU A 102 -4.16 16.28 -5.47
CA LEU A 102 -4.10 15.09 -6.29
C LEU A 102 -5.07 14.08 -5.68
N PHE A 103 -6.30 14.07 -6.21
CA PHE A 103 -7.19 12.92 -6.18
C PHE A 103 -6.84 11.98 -7.33
#